data_AF-A0A832ZNC0-F1
#
_entry.id   AF-A0A832ZNC0-F1
#
_cell.length_a   1.000
_cell.length_b   1.000
_cell.length_c   1.000
_cell.angle_alpha   90.00
_cell.angle_beta   90.00
_cell.angle_gamma   90.00
#
_symmetry.space_group_name_H-M   'P 1'
#
loop_
_entity.id
_entity.type
_entity.pdbx_description
1 polymer ?
#
loop_
_entity_poly.entity_id
_entity_poly.type
_entity_poly.pdbx_seq_one_letter_code
_entity_poly.pdbx_strand_id
1 'polypeptide(L)'
;MLDSLKVSLLVRTVGLSSFGDARVEYGADLITTRAYIPSLNLEVPIIPGTQIKGILRTIASLIHDVLAERNIISWNVEAFRVCRGSLKNPCHKCLVCTIFGSPGSPQAPLHVSNFYPVREDRVEEVMKEGLVNALRNPNYWYIPKTIFISRI
;
A
#
# COMPACT_ATOMS: atom_id res chain seq x y z
N MET A 1 13.95 21.68 5.39
CA MET A 1 12.86 20.82 4.91
C MET A 1 13.49 19.83 3.96
N LEU A 2 13.50 18.54 4.27
CA LEU A 2 13.84 17.53 3.27
C LEU A 2 12.61 17.37 2.38
N ASP A 3 12.72 17.73 1.11
CA ASP A 3 11.65 17.53 0.14
C ASP A 3 11.32 16.03 0.09
N SER A 4 10.08 15.69 0.45
CA SER A 4 9.60 14.31 0.36
C SER A 4 9.28 13.99 -1.10
N LEU A 5 9.96 12.99 -1.67
CA LEU A 5 9.62 12.46 -2.99
C LEU A 5 8.23 11.82 -2.92
N LYS A 6 7.31 12.31 -3.74
CA LYS A 6 5.95 11.76 -3.86
C LYS A 6 5.83 10.96 -5.14
N VAL A 7 5.37 9.72 -5.02
CA VAL A 7 5.08 8.83 -6.15
C VAL A 7 3.60 8.49 -6.11
N SER A 8 2.90 8.81 -7.20
CA SER A 8 1.48 8.46 -7.37
C SER A 8 1.37 7.14 -8.12
N LEU A 9 0.48 6.26 -7.65
CA LEU A 9 0.23 4.95 -8.25
C LEU A 9 -1.25 4.83 -8.64
N LEU A 10 -1.50 4.44 -9.89
CA LEU A 10 -2.82 4.01 -10.34
C LEU A 10 -2.88 2.48 -10.32
N VAL A 11 -3.87 1.93 -9.63
CA VAL A 11 -4.13 0.49 -9.61
C VAL A 11 -5.44 0.23 -10.32
N ARG A 12 -5.39 -0.53 -11.42
CA ARG A 12 -6.58 -1.01 -12.13
C ARG A 12 -6.84 -2.46 -11.78
N THR A 13 -8.00 -2.75 -11.21
CA THR A 13 -8.45 -4.12 -10.95
C THR A 13 -9.02 -4.71 -12.25
N VAL A 14 -8.41 -5.78 -12.76
CA VAL A 14 -8.85 -6.45 -14.02
C VAL A 14 -9.96 -7.47 -13.76
N GLY A 15 -10.11 -7.94 -12.52
CA GLY A 15 -11.17 -8.86 -12.11
C GLY A 15 -11.60 -8.61 -10.68
N LEU A 16 -12.39 -9.55 -10.13
CA LEU A 16 -12.80 -9.52 -8.74
C LEU A 16 -11.55 -9.48 -7.84
N SER A 17 -11.43 -8.41 -7.05
CA SER A 17 -10.31 -8.19 -6.15
C SER A 17 -10.85 -8.08 -4.73
N SER A 18 -10.15 -8.69 -3.77
CA SER A 18 -10.54 -8.64 -2.37
C SER A 18 -9.37 -8.17 -1.52
N PHE A 19 -9.61 -7.13 -0.74
CA PHE A 19 -8.65 -6.50 0.16
C PHE A 19 -9.31 -6.36 1.50
N GLY A 20 -9.11 -7.35 2.36
CA GLY A 20 -9.89 -7.43 3.58
C GLY A 20 -9.10 -7.21 4.86
N ASP A 21 -9.86 -6.76 5.85
CA ASP A 21 -9.51 -6.86 7.26
C ASP A 21 -10.16 -8.13 7.82
N ALA A 22 -9.41 -8.91 8.59
CA ALA A 22 -9.91 -10.12 9.22
C ALA A 22 -10.57 -9.73 10.55
N ARG A 23 -11.84 -9.34 10.50
CA ARG A 23 -12.63 -9.05 11.71
C ARG A 23 -13.52 -10.24 12.05
N VAL A 24 -13.15 -10.93 13.13
CA VAL A 24 -13.81 -12.14 13.67
C VAL A 24 -15.30 -11.89 13.97
N GLU A 25 -15.68 -10.63 14.23
CA GLU A 25 -17.00 -10.22 14.72
C GLU A 25 -18.15 -10.35 13.73
N TYR A 26 -17.88 -10.39 12.42
CA TYR A 26 -18.95 -10.27 11.41
C TYR A 26 -19.39 -11.61 10.77
N GLY A 27 -18.85 -12.74 11.21
CA GLY A 27 -19.17 -14.06 10.62
C GLY A 27 -18.77 -14.21 9.13
N ALA A 28 -18.10 -13.21 8.57
CA ALA A 28 -17.51 -13.24 7.24
C ALA A 28 -15.99 -13.41 7.36
N ASP A 29 -15.42 -14.22 6.48
CA ASP A 29 -13.97 -14.50 6.49
C ASP A 29 -13.11 -13.28 6.18
N LEU A 30 -13.66 -12.38 5.39
CA LEU A 30 -12.94 -11.26 4.82
C LEU A 30 -13.90 -10.11 4.52
N ILE A 31 -13.67 -8.95 5.14
CA ILE A 31 -14.47 -7.74 4.90
C ILE A 31 -13.60 -6.72 4.19
N THR A 32 -14.07 -6.23 3.04
CA THR A 32 -13.35 -5.18 2.31
C THR A 32 -13.17 -3.95 3.19
N THR A 33 -11.92 -3.51 3.36
CA THR A 33 -11.64 -2.32 4.17
C THR A 33 -12.30 -1.09 3.56
N ARG A 34 -12.87 -0.23 4.41
CA ARG A 34 -13.52 1.02 4.01
C ARG A 34 -12.85 2.23 4.63
N ALA A 35 -12.94 3.37 3.94
CA ALA A 35 -12.54 4.66 4.47
C ALA A 35 -13.56 5.74 4.10
N TYR A 36 -13.72 6.70 5.01
CA TYR A 36 -14.59 7.84 4.82
C TYR A 36 -14.00 8.85 3.83
N ILE A 37 -14.81 9.29 2.87
CA ILE A 37 -14.51 10.40 1.96
C ILE A 37 -15.34 11.63 2.38
N PRO A 38 -14.71 12.69 2.90
CA PRO A 38 -15.42 13.87 3.40
C PRO A 38 -16.30 14.54 2.36
N SER A 39 -15.82 14.71 1.12
CA SER A 39 -16.57 15.41 0.08
C SER A 39 -17.85 14.71 -0.35
N LEU A 40 -17.95 13.40 -0.10
CA LEU A 40 -19.15 12.61 -0.41
C LEU A 40 -19.99 12.31 0.83
N ASN A 41 -19.47 12.59 2.03
CA ASN A 41 -20.05 12.18 3.30
C ASN A 41 -20.41 10.68 3.36
N LEU A 42 -19.55 9.81 2.85
CA LEU A 42 -19.78 8.36 2.81
C LEU A 42 -18.49 7.54 2.92
N GLU A 43 -18.63 6.29 3.34
CA GLU A 43 -17.55 5.31 3.32
C GLU A 43 -17.48 4.57 1.98
N VAL A 44 -16.27 4.52 1.41
CA VAL A 44 -16.00 3.74 0.19
C VAL A 44 -15.06 2.59 0.50
N PRO A 45 -15.14 1.46 -0.24
CA PRO A 45 -14.10 0.45 -0.19
C PRO A 45 -12.78 1.02 -0.70
N ILE A 46 -11.68 0.63 -0.04
CA ILE A 46 -10.32 1.06 -0.36
C ILE A 46 -9.38 -0.14 -0.42
N ILE A 47 -8.21 0.08 -1.00
CA ILE A 47 -7.07 -0.82 -0.77
C ILE A 47 -6.22 -0.20 0.35
N PRO A 48 -6.02 -0.89 1.49
CA PRO A 48 -5.21 -0.38 2.58
C PRO A 48 -3.76 -0.13 2.13
N GLY A 49 -3.22 1.05 2.43
CA GLY A 49 -1.83 1.38 2.10
C GLY A 49 -0.82 0.44 2.79
N THR A 50 -1.18 -0.09 3.96
CA THR A 50 -0.40 -1.10 4.69
C THR A 50 -0.28 -2.43 3.92
N GLN A 51 -1.34 -2.87 3.25
CA GLN A 51 -1.31 -4.08 2.42
C GLN A 51 -0.42 -3.88 1.19
N ILE A 52 -0.56 -2.75 0.49
CA ILE A 52 0.30 -2.41 -0.64
C ILE A 52 1.76 -2.31 -0.21
N LYS A 53 2.05 -1.65 0.92
CA LYS A 53 3.39 -1.58 1.50
C LYS A 53 3.94 -2.98 1.81
N GLY A 54 3.12 -3.89 2.32
CA GLY A 54 3.47 -5.28 2.56
C GLY A 54 3.82 -6.03 1.27
N ILE A 55 3.00 -5.90 0.22
CA ILE A 55 3.25 -6.49 -1.11
C ILE A 55 4.57 -5.97 -1.68
N LEU A 56 4.78 -4.66 -1.68
CA LEU A 56 6.02 -4.04 -2.16
C LEU A 56 7.24 -4.54 -1.38
N ARG A 57 7.13 -4.70 -0.05
CA ARG A 57 8.19 -5.27 0.78
C ARG A 57 8.50 -6.72 0.38
N THR A 58 7.47 -7.54 0.19
CA THR A 58 7.62 -8.94 -0.23
C THR A 58 8.32 -9.02 -1.57
N ILE A 59 7.86 -8.28 -2.57
CA ILE A 59 8.49 -8.23 -3.90
C ILE A 59 9.94 -7.75 -3.79
N ALA A 60 10.20 -6.66 -3.07
CA ALA A 60 11.54 -6.15 -2.86
C ALA A 60 12.47 -7.18 -2.22
N SER A 61 11.95 -8.00 -1.30
CA SER A 61 12.71 -9.09 -0.68
C SER A 61 12.99 -10.23 -1.66
N LEU A 62 12.03 -10.58 -2.52
CA LEU A 62 12.19 -11.63 -3.53
C LEU A 62 13.19 -11.28 -4.63
N ILE A 63 13.19 -10.02 -5.07
CA ILE A 63 14.07 -9.56 -6.17
C ILE A 63 15.40 -8.99 -5.66
N HIS A 64 15.61 -8.90 -4.34
CA HIS A 64 16.77 -8.25 -3.75
C HIS A 64 18.08 -8.78 -4.31
N ASP A 65 18.27 -10.10 -4.30
CA ASP A 65 19.52 -10.73 -4.73
C ASP A 65 19.75 -10.55 -6.23
N VAL A 66 18.70 -10.59 -7.05
CA VAL A 66 18.77 -10.31 -8.50
C VAL A 66 19.20 -8.86 -8.75
N LEU A 67 18.67 -7.90 -7.99
CA LEU A 67 19.05 -6.49 -8.12
C LEU A 67 20.50 -6.26 -7.68
N ALA A 68 20.95 -6.97 -6.65
CA ALA A 68 22.32 -6.89 -6.14
C ALA A 68 23.33 -7.51 -7.12
N GLU A 69 23.05 -8.70 -7.66
CA GLU A 69 23.90 -9.37 -8.65
C GLU A 69 24.08 -8.55 -9.93
N ARG A 70 23.05 -7.79 -10.32
CA ARG A 70 23.10 -6.89 -11.47
C ARG A 70 23.70 -5.52 -11.17
N ASN A 71 24.22 -5.28 -9.97
CA ASN A 71 24.76 -4.00 -9.52
C ASN A 71 23.75 -2.83 -9.65
N ILE A 72 22.45 -3.11 -9.61
CA ILE A 72 21.39 -2.07 -9.63
C ILE A 72 21.28 -1.42 -8.26
N ILE A 73 21.51 -2.19 -7.19
CA ILE A 73 21.60 -1.70 -5.83
C ILE A 73 22.98 -2.01 -5.25
N SER A 74 23.55 -1.08 -4.50
CA SER A 74 24.86 -1.21 -3.85
C SER A 74 24.75 -1.24 -2.32
N TRP A 75 23.61 -1.69 -1.79
CA TRP A 75 23.34 -1.68 -0.35
C TRP A 75 24.00 -2.88 0.36
N ASN A 76 24.02 -2.86 1.69
CA ASN A 76 24.53 -3.96 2.54
C ASN A 76 23.81 -5.31 2.28
N VAL A 77 24.26 -6.04 1.27
CA VAL A 77 23.72 -7.33 0.82
C VAL A 77 23.92 -8.41 1.89
N GLU A 78 25.04 -8.37 2.60
CA GLU A 78 25.35 -9.35 3.64
C GLU A 78 24.36 -9.27 4.80
N ALA A 79 23.98 -8.05 5.22
CA ALA A 79 22.92 -7.87 6.20
C ALA A 79 21.57 -8.40 5.71
N PHE A 80 21.27 -8.33 4.41
CA PHE A 80 20.05 -8.92 3.85
C PHE A 80 20.07 -10.44 3.89
N ARG A 81 21.19 -11.10 3.58
CA ARG A 81 21.31 -12.56 3.60
C ARG A 81 20.93 -13.18 4.96
N VAL A 82 21.22 -12.46 6.04
CA VAL A 82 20.87 -12.86 7.41
C VAL A 82 19.37 -12.73 7.68
N CYS A 83 18.76 -11.57 7.38
CA CYS A 83 17.37 -11.31 7.77
C CYS A 83 16.32 -11.70 6.72
N ARG A 84 16.71 -11.75 5.44
CA ARG A 84 15.86 -11.95 4.27
C ARG A 84 14.61 -11.05 4.25
N GLY A 85 14.73 -9.82 4.77
CA GLY A 85 13.61 -8.89 4.90
C GLY A 85 12.56 -9.29 5.95
N SER A 86 12.85 -10.26 6.83
CA SER A 86 11.94 -10.73 7.88
C SER A 86 11.59 -9.62 8.88
N LEU A 87 10.31 -9.58 9.26
CA LEU A 87 9.84 -8.75 10.37
C LEU A 87 10.04 -9.44 11.73
N LYS A 88 10.17 -10.77 11.77
CA LYS A 88 10.40 -11.52 13.01
C LYS A 88 11.84 -11.37 13.50
N ASN A 89 12.79 -11.41 12.55
CA ASN A 89 14.23 -11.30 12.81
C ASN A 89 14.85 -10.23 11.87
N PRO A 90 14.55 -8.94 12.05
CA PRO A 90 15.08 -7.87 11.20
C PRO A 90 16.57 -7.61 11.49
N CYS A 91 17.35 -7.21 10.48
CA CYS A 91 18.75 -6.78 10.68
C CYS A 91 18.90 -5.26 10.84
N HIS A 92 17.82 -4.49 10.62
CA HIS A 92 17.76 -3.01 10.67
C HIS A 92 18.67 -2.25 9.67
N LYS A 93 19.55 -2.95 8.95
CA LYS A 93 20.62 -2.35 8.13
C LYS A 93 20.47 -2.60 6.63
N CYS A 94 19.72 -3.62 6.21
CA CYS A 94 19.51 -3.89 4.79
C CYS A 94 18.51 -2.91 4.16
N LEU A 95 18.56 -2.79 2.84
CA LEU A 95 17.69 -1.91 2.05
C LEU A 95 16.21 -2.06 2.43
N VAL A 96 15.74 -3.31 2.54
CA VAL A 96 14.33 -3.60 2.88
C VAL A 96 13.97 -3.09 4.27
N CYS A 97 14.79 -3.36 5.28
CA CYS A 97 14.56 -2.87 6.65
C CYS A 97 14.62 -1.34 6.71
N THR A 98 15.55 -0.70 6.01
CA THR A 98 15.72 0.75 6.04
C THR A 98 14.59 1.49 5.32
N ILE A 99 14.12 1.00 4.16
CA ILE A 99 13.04 1.64 3.41
C ILE A 99 11.67 1.36 4.05
N PHE A 100 11.37 0.09 4.32
CA PHE A 100 10.03 -0.31 4.74
C PHE A 100 9.83 -0.24 6.25
N GLY A 101 10.92 -0.13 7.02
CA GLY A 101 10.94 -0.19 8.48
C GLY A 101 11.06 -1.61 9.03
N SER A 102 11.20 -1.71 10.35
CA SER A 102 11.28 -2.97 11.09
C SER A 102 10.78 -2.77 12.52
N PRO A 103 10.29 -3.81 13.22
CA PRO A 103 9.94 -3.68 14.63
C PRO A 103 11.10 -3.15 15.45
N GLY A 104 10.85 -2.21 16.38
CA GLY A 104 11.89 -1.60 17.20
C GLY A 104 12.73 -0.50 16.52
N SER A 105 12.52 -0.22 15.22
CA SER A 105 13.15 0.93 14.56
C SER A 105 12.28 2.19 14.63
N PRO A 106 12.86 3.40 14.42
CA PRO A 106 12.08 4.60 14.15
C PRO A 106 11.10 4.41 12.98
N GLN A 107 10.17 5.36 12.85
CA GLN A 107 9.15 5.33 11.81
C GLN A 107 9.79 5.18 10.41
N ALA A 108 9.27 4.24 9.63
CA ALA A 108 9.80 3.96 8.29
C ALA A 108 9.70 5.20 7.38
N PRO A 109 10.74 5.49 6.57
CA PRO A 109 10.71 6.63 5.66
C PRO A 109 9.66 6.48 4.55
N LEU A 110 9.32 5.25 4.15
CA LEU A 110 8.27 4.98 3.18
C LEU A 110 6.89 4.99 3.85
N HIS A 111 6.08 5.99 3.50
CA HIS A 111 4.66 6.04 3.80
C HIS A 111 3.83 5.70 2.56
N VAL A 112 2.81 4.87 2.72
CA VAL A 112 1.88 4.49 1.65
C VAL A 112 0.48 4.80 2.13
N SER A 113 -0.20 5.74 1.46
CA SER A 113 -1.58 6.07 1.74
C SER A 113 -2.53 4.96 1.26
N ASN A 114 -3.77 5.00 1.74
CA ASN A 114 -4.81 4.15 1.18
C ASN A 114 -5.07 4.51 -0.29
N PHE A 115 -5.52 3.53 -1.06
CA PHE A 115 -5.91 3.71 -2.46
C PHE A 115 -7.42 3.82 -2.52
N TYR A 116 -7.88 4.94 -3.07
CA TYR A 116 -9.29 5.28 -3.17
C TYR A 116 -9.79 5.02 -4.59
N PRO A 117 -11.07 4.65 -4.76
CA PRO A 117 -11.67 4.48 -6.06
C PRO A 117 -11.87 5.85 -6.73
N VAL A 118 -11.13 6.09 -7.80
CA VAL A 118 -11.14 7.33 -8.57
C VAL A 118 -11.82 7.08 -9.92
N ARG A 119 -12.57 8.06 -10.42
CA ARG A 119 -13.14 7.99 -11.76
C ARG A 119 -12.03 8.02 -12.81
N GLU A 120 -12.15 7.17 -13.82
CA GLU A 120 -11.13 7.02 -14.87
C GLU A 120 -10.85 8.34 -15.59
N ASP A 121 -11.88 9.18 -15.81
CA ASP A 121 -11.78 10.50 -16.44
C ASP A 121 -11.12 11.58 -15.55
N ARG A 122 -10.79 11.28 -14.28
CA ARG A 122 -10.28 12.25 -13.30
C ARG A 122 -8.95 11.87 -12.66
N VAL A 123 -8.36 10.73 -13.05
CA VAL A 123 -7.13 10.21 -12.42
C VAL A 123 -5.99 11.23 -12.46
N GLU A 124 -5.75 11.86 -13.61
CA GLU A 124 -4.64 12.82 -13.75
C GLU A 124 -4.82 14.06 -12.87
N GLU A 125 -6.05 14.57 -12.76
CA GLU A 125 -6.38 15.71 -11.91
C GLU A 125 -6.11 15.36 -10.44
N VAL A 126 -6.58 14.20 -9.98
CA VAL A 126 -6.34 13.71 -8.61
C VAL A 126 -4.84 13.56 -8.32
N MET A 127 -4.08 13.02 -9.27
CA MET A 127 -2.62 12.85 -9.12
C MET A 127 -1.87 14.17 -9.02
N LYS A 128 -2.30 15.19 -9.80
CA LYS A 128 -1.71 16.53 -9.77
C LYS A 128 -2.06 17.30 -8.49
N GLU A 129 -3.31 17.20 -8.04
CA GLU A 129 -3.80 17.93 -6.86
C GLU A 129 -3.28 17.33 -5.54
N GLY A 130 -3.01 16.03 -5.54
CA GLY A 130 -2.60 15.25 -4.38
C GLY A 130 -3.77 14.84 -3.50
N LEU A 131 -3.62 13.70 -2.82
CA LEU A 131 -4.71 13.01 -2.10
C LEU A 131 -5.47 13.91 -1.11
N VAL A 132 -4.75 14.69 -0.29
CA VAL A 132 -5.38 15.50 0.78
C VAL A 132 -6.35 16.54 0.23
N ASN A 133 -5.99 17.18 -0.88
CA ASN A 133 -6.83 18.18 -1.53
C ASN A 133 -7.94 17.49 -2.32
N ALA A 134 -7.59 16.43 -3.07
CA ALA A 134 -8.55 15.65 -3.83
C ALA A 134 -9.73 15.17 -2.96
N LEU A 135 -9.49 14.72 -1.71
CA LEU A 135 -10.51 14.25 -0.74
C LEU A 135 -11.62 15.28 -0.44
N ARG A 136 -11.45 16.53 -0.85
CA ARG A 136 -12.42 17.62 -0.69
C ARG A 136 -13.28 17.85 -1.92
N ASN A 137 -12.96 17.23 -3.07
CA ASN A 137 -13.71 17.39 -4.31
C ASN A 137 -14.61 16.16 -4.56
N PRO A 138 -15.95 16.31 -4.56
CA PRO A 138 -16.87 15.19 -4.76
C PRO A 138 -16.81 14.59 -6.17
N ASN A 139 -16.32 15.33 -7.16
CA ASN A 139 -16.37 14.93 -8.56
C ASN A 139 -15.31 13.90 -8.97
N TYR A 140 -14.39 13.53 -8.07
CA TYR A 140 -13.28 12.63 -8.38
C TYR A 140 -13.56 11.16 -8.12
N TRP A 141 -14.56 10.85 -7.30
CA TRP A 141 -14.69 9.52 -6.72
C TRP A 141 -15.65 8.64 -7.50
N TYR A 142 -15.26 7.38 -7.64
CA TYR A 142 -16.13 6.32 -8.15
C TYR A 142 -16.62 5.48 -6.96
N ILE A 143 -17.90 5.11 -6.94
CA ILE A 143 -18.43 4.23 -5.90
C ILE A 143 -18.54 2.82 -6.51
N PRO A 144 -17.56 1.93 -6.28
CA PRO A 144 -17.58 0.59 -6.85
C PRO A 144 -18.70 -0.26 -6.22
N LYS A 145 -19.31 -1.11 -7.04
CA LYS A 145 -20.25 -2.12 -6.55
C LYS A 145 -19.50 -3.15 -5.71
N THR A 146 -19.95 -3.35 -4.47
CA THR A 146 -19.42 -4.40 -3.59
C THR A 146 -20.38 -5.59 -3.60
N ILE A 147 -19.86 -6.81 -3.72
CA ILE A 147 -20.63 -8.05 -3.60
C ILE A 147 -20.21 -8.80 -2.33
N PHE A 148 -21.14 -9.54 -1.73
CA PHE A 148 -20.87 -10.40 -0.59
C PHE A 148 -20.73 -11.84 -1.07
N ILE A 149 -19.65 -12.50 -0.67
CA ILE A 149 -19.46 -13.93 -0.92
C ILE A 149 -19.62 -14.62 0.43
N SER A 150 -20.77 -15.26 0.64
CA SER A 150 -20.99 -16.14 1.79
C SER A 150 -20.41 -17.53 1.51
N ARG A 151 -19.92 -18.21 2.55
CA ARG A 151 -19.65 -19.65 2.48
C ARG A 151 -20.98 -20.37 2.22
N ILE A 152 -21.02 -21.28 1.24
CA ILE A 152 -22.10 -22.25 1.05
C ILE A 152 -21.70 -23.52 1.79
#